data_AF-A0A8S2MH20-F1
#
_entry.id   AF-A0A8S2MH20-F1
#
_cell.length_a   1.000
_cell.length_b   1.000
_cell.length_c   1.000
_cell.angle_alpha   90.00
_cell.angle_beta   90.00
_cell.angle_gamma   90.00
#
_symmetry.space_group_name_H-M   'P 1'
#
loop_
_entity.id
_entity.type
_entity.pdbx_description
1 polymer ?
#
loop_
_entity_poly.entity_id
_entity_poly.type
_entity_poly.pdbx_seq_one_letter_code
_entity_poly.pdbx_strand_id
1 'polypeptide(L)'
;MDKVPDLPQQFLRSKRVLLENSFTDFCNHIELYVIQSINSLTKLFVKPTNLISKRHKKLLDYDSAQSAYEKVKDQQLRQVRHALDFSKQSYEVLNNQLIEELPVLYEYGCQILSICLKEYIRAYLCLMQQMRINTQNILNQVLLSDDVQQLNWQEILERFNEKNNTTSEELFQLTITAKNFSERIRNLSKTQLTSIIKNFYNYDKDTYLQTDEVRNLLKHNFPEQNLFIVIQNYTGSSSINQSIKSREKIIVRN
;
A
#
# COMPACT_ATOMS: atom_id res chain seq x y z
N MET A 1 29.93 22.64 -46.12
CA MET A 1 28.94 23.38 -45.29
C MET A 1 28.15 22.33 -44.53
N ASP A 2 28.75 21.81 -43.47
CA ASP A 2 28.10 20.83 -42.62
C ASP A 2 27.08 21.55 -41.75
N LYS A 3 25.82 21.11 -41.83
CA LYS A 3 24.72 21.65 -41.03
C LYS A 3 25.13 21.52 -39.56
N VAL A 4 25.37 22.65 -38.90
CA VAL A 4 25.46 22.74 -37.44
C VAL A 4 24.21 22.04 -36.91
N PRO A 5 24.35 20.94 -36.16
CA PRO A 5 23.19 20.21 -35.71
C PRO A 5 22.41 21.09 -34.73
N ASP A 6 21.10 21.14 -34.92
CA ASP A 6 20.15 21.93 -34.15
C ASP A 6 20.31 21.64 -32.65
N LEU A 7 21.06 22.52 -31.95
CA LEU A 7 21.43 22.42 -30.53
C LEU A 7 20.20 22.15 -29.62
N PRO A 8 19.02 22.75 -29.87
CA PRO A 8 17.76 22.41 -29.19
C PRO A 8 17.34 20.94 -29.37
N GLN A 9 17.47 20.36 -30.56
CA GLN A 9 17.08 18.95 -30.79
C GLN A 9 18.07 17.97 -30.15
N GLN A 10 19.36 18.31 -30.13
CA GLN A 10 20.35 17.51 -29.41
C GLN A 10 20.13 17.56 -27.90
N PHE A 11 19.80 18.73 -27.36
CA PHE A 11 19.43 18.90 -25.95
C PHE A 11 18.18 18.10 -25.60
N LEU A 12 17.12 18.18 -26.42
CA LEU A 12 15.87 17.44 -26.19
C LEU A 12 16.04 15.92 -26.32
N ARG A 13 16.84 15.44 -27.29
CA ARG A 13 17.19 14.01 -27.41
C ARG A 13 18.00 13.53 -26.22
N SER A 14 19.00 14.30 -25.82
CA SER A 14 19.84 13.97 -24.66
C SER A 14 18.98 13.93 -23.41
N LYS A 15 18.18 14.97 -23.14
CA LYS A 15 17.20 15.03 -22.03
C LYS A 15 16.26 13.82 -22.02
N ARG A 16 15.72 13.42 -23.18
CA ARG A 16 14.82 12.27 -23.31
C ARG A 16 15.52 10.97 -22.91
N VAL A 17 16.67 10.68 -23.50
CA VAL A 17 17.47 9.47 -23.20
C VAL A 17 17.89 9.44 -21.72
N LEU A 18 18.21 10.60 -21.15
CA LEU A 18 18.63 10.74 -19.75
C LEU A 18 17.51 10.42 -18.77
N LEU A 19 16.35 11.03 -18.98
CA LEU A 19 15.18 10.87 -18.13
C LEU A 19 14.56 9.49 -18.31
N GLU A 20 14.44 9.01 -19.55
CA GLU A 20 13.80 7.72 -19.80
C GLU A 20 14.69 6.57 -19.31
N ASN A 21 15.97 6.51 -19.69
CA ASN A 21 16.80 5.35 -19.33
C ASN A 21 17.15 5.30 -17.84
N SER A 22 17.63 6.41 -17.26
CA SER A 22 18.06 6.41 -15.85
C SER A 22 16.87 6.20 -14.91
N PHE A 23 15.70 6.76 -15.24
CA PHE A 23 14.49 6.56 -14.45
C PHE A 23 13.90 5.17 -14.63
N THR A 24 13.91 4.62 -15.85
CA THR A 24 13.51 3.22 -16.08
C THR A 24 14.39 2.25 -15.32
N ASP A 25 15.72 2.44 -15.31
CA ASP A 25 16.65 1.61 -14.55
C ASP A 25 16.39 1.71 -13.04
N PHE A 26 16.13 2.93 -12.54
CA PHE A 26 15.71 3.13 -11.16
C PHE A 26 14.42 2.38 -10.84
N CYS A 27 13.37 2.53 -11.64
CA CYS A 27 12.09 1.84 -11.43
C CYS A 27 12.24 0.32 -11.47
N ASN A 28 13.00 -0.21 -12.44
CA ASN A 28 13.30 -1.65 -12.52
C ASN A 28 14.05 -2.14 -11.28
N HIS A 29 15.00 -1.35 -10.76
CA HIS A 29 15.73 -1.67 -9.55
C HIS A 29 14.81 -1.71 -8.32
N ILE A 30 13.94 -0.71 -8.16
CA ILE A 30 12.96 -0.67 -7.08
C ILE A 30 11.98 -1.84 -7.18
N GLU A 31 11.49 -2.16 -8.37
CA GLU A 31 10.58 -3.28 -8.60
C GLU A 31 11.21 -4.60 -8.15
N LEU A 32 12.43 -4.88 -8.62
CA LEU A 32 13.13 -6.14 -8.37
C LEU A 32 13.60 -6.30 -6.92
N TYR A 33 14.18 -5.28 -6.31
CA TYR A 33 14.86 -5.43 -5.02
C TYR A 33 14.04 -4.94 -3.83
N VAL A 34 13.07 -4.04 -4.04
CA VAL A 34 12.27 -3.46 -2.97
C VAL A 34 10.84 -4.03 -3.00
N ILE A 35 10.13 -3.85 -4.13
CA ILE A 35 8.71 -4.21 -4.23
C ILE A 35 8.54 -5.73 -4.12
N GLN A 36 9.32 -6.52 -4.88
CA GLN A 36 9.25 -7.99 -4.79
C GLN A 36 9.62 -8.53 -3.40
N SER A 37 10.62 -7.94 -2.74
CA SER A 37 11.03 -8.30 -1.38
C SER A 37 9.92 -8.03 -0.36
N ILE A 38 9.27 -6.87 -0.44
CA ILE A 38 8.12 -6.51 0.41
C ILE A 38 6.92 -7.42 0.12
N ASN A 39 6.64 -7.71 -1.15
CA ASN A 39 5.56 -8.62 -1.54
C ASN A 39 5.79 -10.04 -0.98
N SER A 40 7.04 -10.52 -1.03
CA SER A 40 7.42 -11.81 -0.47
C SER A 40 7.25 -11.82 1.05
N LEU A 41 7.70 -10.76 1.74
CA LEU A 41 7.47 -10.61 3.18
C LEU A 41 5.98 -10.60 3.54
N THR A 42 5.15 -9.90 2.76
CA THR A 42 3.69 -9.84 2.97
C THR A 42 3.06 -11.23 2.91
N LYS A 43 3.49 -12.08 1.96
CA LYS A 43 3.02 -13.47 1.84
C LYS A 43 3.41 -14.32 3.04
N LEU A 44 4.57 -14.08 3.65
CA LEU A 44 5.01 -14.81 4.84
C LEU A 44 4.10 -14.59 6.05
N PHE A 45 3.40 -13.46 6.15
CA PHE A 45 2.47 -13.19 7.27
C PHE A 45 1.19 -14.02 7.24
N VAL A 46 0.77 -14.55 6.08
CA VAL A 46 -0.51 -15.25 5.93
C VAL A 46 -0.62 -16.45 6.87
N LYS A 47 0.40 -17.31 6.92
CA LYS A 47 0.41 -18.52 7.76
C LYS A 47 0.39 -18.17 9.26
N PRO A 48 1.29 -17.31 9.78
CA PRO A 48 1.23 -16.81 11.15
C PRO A 48 -0.12 -16.20 11.54
N THR A 49 -0.72 -15.35 10.69
CA THR A 49 -2.05 -14.76 10.97
C THR A 49 -3.14 -15.82 11.11
N ASN A 50 -3.12 -16.84 10.26
CA ASN A 50 -4.04 -17.97 10.36
C ASN A 50 -3.78 -18.79 11.63
N LEU A 51 -2.51 -19.01 11.99
CA LEU A 51 -2.12 -19.76 13.18
C LEU A 51 -2.55 -19.04 14.47
N ILE A 52 -2.38 -17.70 14.54
CA ILE A 52 -2.85 -16.85 15.64
C ILE A 52 -4.37 -16.96 15.78
N SER A 53 -5.10 -16.87 14.67
CA SER A 53 -6.57 -17.02 14.66
C SER A 53 -7.00 -18.40 15.16
N LYS A 54 -6.31 -19.46 14.73
CA LYS A 54 -6.55 -20.84 15.17
C LYS A 54 -6.25 -21.02 16.66
N ARG A 55 -5.15 -20.45 17.16
CA ARG A 55 -4.80 -20.45 18.59
C ARG A 55 -5.89 -19.77 19.41
N HIS A 56 -6.39 -18.61 18.96
CA HIS A 56 -7.47 -17.91 19.65
C HIS A 56 -8.74 -18.75 19.73
N LYS A 57 -9.14 -19.41 18.64
CA LYS A 57 -10.27 -20.34 18.66
C LYS A 57 -10.06 -21.49 19.68
N LYS A 58 -8.85 -22.05 19.73
CA LYS A 58 -8.53 -23.14 20.66
C LYS A 58 -8.46 -22.70 22.13
N LEU A 59 -8.10 -21.45 22.39
CA LEU A 59 -8.19 -20.86 23.72
C LEU A 59 -9.63 -20.80 24.20
N LEU A 60 -10.57 -20.36 23.34
CA LEU A 60 -11.99 -20.34 23.67
C LEU A 60 -12.57 -21.75 23.93
N ASP A 61 -12.14 -22.75 23.15
CA ASP A 61 -12.50 -24.15 23.38
C ASP A 61 -11.99 -24.64 24.76
N TYR A 62 -10.76 -24.27 25.13
CA TYR A 62 -10.18 -24.59 26.43
C TYR A 62 -10.90 -23.89 27.59
N ASP A 63 -11.18 -22.59 27.49
CA ASP A 63 -11.92 -21.84 28.51
C ASP A 63 -13.32 -22.42 28.73
N SER A 64 -13.98 -22.84 27.64
CA SER A 64 -15.30 -23.50 27.71
C SER A 64 -15.21 -24.86 28.41
N ALA A 65 -14.19 -25.67 28.09
CA ALA A 65 -13.97 -26.96 28.74
C ALA A 65 -13.60 -26.81 30.23
N GLN A 66 -12.84 -25.77 30.57
CA GLN A 66 -12.48 -25.43 31.95
C GLN A 66 -13.73 -25.09 32.75
N SER A 67 -14.61 -24.23 32.21
CA SER A 67 -15.88 -23.90 32.87
C SER A 67 -16.81 -25.11 33.02
N ALA A 68 -16.82 -26.04 32.05
CA ALA A 68 -17.60 -27.27 32.15
C ALA A 68 -17.05 -28.21 33.24
N TYR A 69 -15.73 -28.33 33.35
CA TYR A 69 -15.06 -29.12 34.39
C TYR A 69 -15.39 -28.64 35.80
N GLU A 70 -15.38 -27.33 36.02
CA GLU A 70 -15.69 -26.71 37.32
C GLU A 70 -17.14 -26.94 37.78
N LYS A 71 -18.07 -27.20 36.85
CA LYS A 71 -19.50 -27.34 37.12
C LYS A 71 -19.96 -28.78 37.32
N VAL A 72 -19.16 -29.78 36.94
CA VAL A 72 -19.58 -31.19 36.93
C VAL A 72 -19.31 -31.89 38.27
N LYS A 73 -20.21 -32.80 38.68
CA LYS A 73 -20.05 -33.65 39.87
C LYS A 73 -20.06 -35.16 39.51
N ASP A 74 -19.17 -35.90 40.17
CA ASP A 74 -19.02 -37.36 40.25
C ASP A 74 -18.98 -38.18 38.93
N GLN A 75 -20.11 -38.50 38.30
CA GLN A 75 -20.14 -39.53 37.24
C GLN A 75 -19.62 -39.08 35.88
N GLN A 76 -19.71 -37.78 35.55
CA GLN A 76 -19.22 -37.22 34.28
C GLN A 76 -17.80 -36.64 34.38
N LEU A 77 -17.23 -36.61 35.59
CA LEU A 77 -15.96 -35.92 35.88
C LEU A 77 -14.79 -36.43 35.03
N ARG A 78 -14.69 -37.75 34.82
CA ARG A 78 -13.62 -38.34 33.99
C ARG A 78 -13.69 -37.90 32.53
N GLN A 79 -14.88 -37.91 31.94
CA GLN A 79 -15.06 -37.52 30.53
C GLN A 79 -14.78 -36.04 30.33
N VAL A 80 -15.29 -35.19 31.23
CA VAL A 80 -15.06 -33.74 31.16
C VAL A 80 -13.57 -33.41 31.40
N ARG A 81 -12.89 -34.16 32.27
CA ARG A 81 -11.44 -34.02 32.46
C ARG A 81 -10.64 -34.38 31.19
N HIS A 82 -10.97 -35.48 30.52
CA HIS A 82 -10.32 -35.82 29.25
C HIS A 82 -10.55 -34.76 28.17
N ALA A 83 -11.76 -34.21 28.08
CA ALA A 83 -12.06 -33.12 27.16
C ALA A 83 -11.27 -31.84 27.49
N LEU A 84 -11.12 -31.52 28.78
CA LEU A 84 -10.30 -30.41 29.25
C LEU A 84 -8.84 -30.58 28.87
N ASP A 85 -8.24 -31.74 29.18
CA ASP A 85 -6.83 -32.02 28.89
C ASP A 85 -6.55 -31.97 27.38
N PHE A 86 -7.47 -32.48 26.56
CA PHE A 86 -7.36 -32.43 25.09
C PHE A 86 -7.42 -31.00 24.55
N SER A 87 -8.38 -30.18 25.03
CA SER A 87 -8.49 -28.77 24.63
C SER A 87 -7.27 -27.97 25.06
N LYS A 88 -6.76 -28.23 26.27
CA LYS A 88 -5.53 -27.62 26.79
C LYS A 88 -4.33 -27.94 25.91
N GLN A 89 -4.09 -29.22 25.64
CA GLN A 89 -2.97 -29.66 24.79
C GLN A 89 -3.06 -29.05 23.39
N SER A 90 -4.25 -29.04 22.79
CA SER A 90 -4.48 -28.47 21.45
C SER A 90 -4.18 -26.96 21.39
N TYR A 91 -4.49 -26.22 22.46
CA TYR A 91 -4.13 -24.82 22.61
C TYR A 91 -2.61 -24.65 22.81
N GLU A 92 -2.01 -25.39 23.74
CA GLU A 92 -0.60 -25.26 24.12
C GLU A 92 0.34 -25.54 22.93
N VAL A 93 0.03 -26.54 22.09
CA VAL A 93 0.81 -26.82 20.87
C VAL A 93 0.87 -25.60 19.95
N LEU A 94 -0.28 -24.98 19.66
CA LEU A 94 -0.34 -23.80 18.80
C LEU A 94 0.32 -22.58 19.46
N ASN A 95 0.17 -22.44 20.77
CA ASN A 95 0.75 -21.33 21.52
C ASN A 95 2.28 -21.41 21.54
N ASN A 96 2.85 -22.59 21.81
CA ASN A 96 4.29 -22.81 21.82
C ASN A 96 4.89 -22.60 20.43
N GLN A 97 4.24 -23.12 19.38
CA GLN A 97 4.66 -22.86 18.00
C GLN A 97 4.72 -21.35 17.68
N LEU A 98 3.74 -20.56 18.14
CA LEU A 98 3.75 -19.11 17.92
C LEU A 98 4.82 -18.38 18.74
N ILE A 99 5.09 -18.83 19.96
CA ILE A 99 6.18 -18.28 20.80
C ILE A 99 7.54 -18.49 20.12
N GLU A 100 7.73 -19.62 19.45
CA GLU A 100 8.98 -19.93 18.73
C GLU A 100 9.06 -19.21 17.37
N GLU A 101 8.00 -19.24 16.56
CA GLU A 101 8.05 -18.76 15.18
C GLU A 101 7.95 -17.23 15.06
N LEU A 102 7.18 -16.54 15.92
CA LEU A 102 6.94 -15.09 15.78
C LEU A 102 8.19 -14.21 15.97
N PRO A 103 9.08 -14.45 16.96
CA PRO A 103 10.31 -13.68 17.11
C PRO A 103 11.23 -13.81 15.89
N VAL A 104 11.32 -15.02 15.34
CA VAL A 104 12.12 -15.32 14.14
C VAL A 104 11.55 -14.56 12.94
N LEU A 105 10.23 -14.60 12.74
CA LEU A 105 9.56 -13.84 11.69
C LEU A 105 9.79 -12.33 11.82
N TYR A 106 9.74 -11.81 13.04
CA TYR A 106 9.99 -10.40 13.32
C TYR A 106 11.42 -10.00 12.93
N GLU A 107 12.42 -10.78 13.36
CA GLU A 107 13.82 -10.52 13.05
C GLU A 107 14.07 -10.52 11.53
N TYR A 108 13.62 -11.57 10.83
CA TYR A 108 13.74 -11.63 9.36
C TYR A 108 13.00 -10.48 8.67
N GLY A 109 11.82 -10.11 9.16
CA GLY A 109 11.06 -8.97 8.64
C GLY A 109 11.83 -7.66 8.75
N CYS A 110 12.44 -7.40 9.91
CA CYS A 110 13.29 -6.22 10.12
C CYS A 110 14.52 -6.22 9.20
N GLN A 111 15.17 -7.36 9.01
CA GLN A 111 16.33 -7.49 8.11
C GLN A 111 15.94 -7.21 6.66
N ILE A 112 14.84 -7.80 6.17
CA ILE A 112 14.33 -7.55 4.81
C ILE A 112 14.01 -6.07 4.61
N LEU A 113 13.30 -5.45 5.54
CA LEU A 113 12.99 -4.02 5.46
C LEU A 113 14.24 -3.14 5.46
N SER A 114 15.26 -3.50 6.25
CA SER A 114 16.55 -2.80 6.24
C SER A 114 17.25 -2.90 4.89
N ILE A 115 17.25 -4.09 4.27
CA ILE A 115 17.80 -4.30 2.93
C ILE A 115 17.03 -3.48 1.90
N CYS A 116 15.69 -3.54 1.92
CA CYS A 116 14.84 -2.74 1.03
C CYS A 116 15.15 -1.24 1.12
N LEU A 117 15.32 -0.71 2.34
CA LEU A 117 15.65 0.70 2.55
C LEU A 117 17.04 1.03 1.98
N LYS A 118 18.04 0.19 2.22
CA LYS A 118 19.39 0.37 1.66
C LYS A 118 19.38 0.34 0.13
N GLU A 119 18.67 -0.60 -0.46
CA GLU A 119 18.55 -0.73 -1.92
C GLU A 119 17.81 0.45 -2.53
N TYR A 120 16.74 0.93 -1.89
CA TYR A 120 16.05 2.15 -2.30
C TYR A 120 16.98 3.36 -2.29
N ILE A 121 17.68 3.60 -1.17
CA ILE A 121 18.60 4.73 -1.03
C ILE A 121 19.72 4.63 -2.07
N ARG A 122 20.28 3.44 -2.28
CA ARG A 122 21.32 3.19 -3.27
C ARG A 122 20.85 3.52 -4.68
N ALA A 123 19.68 3.03 -5.08
CA ALA A 123 19.10 3.30 -6.39
C ALA A 123 18.83 4.80 -6.59
N TYR A 124 18.28 5.46 -5.56
CA TYR A 124 18.01 6.89 -5.58
C TYR A 124 19.29 7.72 -5.73
N LEU A 125 20.33 7.42 -4.95
CA LEU A 125 21.62 8.10 -5.06
C LEU A 125 22.27 7.88 -6.43
N CYS A 126 22.18 6.67 -6.99
CA CYS A 126 22.66 6.36 -8.33
C CYS A 126 21.94 7.20 -9.39
N LEU A 127 20.61 7.26 -9.34
CA LEU A 127 19.80 8.09 -10.21
C LEU A 127 20.24 9.55 -10.13
N MET A 128 20.33 10.11 -8.92
CA MET A 128 20.74 11.50 -8.72
C MET A 128 22.15 11.78 -9.25
N GLN A 129 23.08 10.84 -9.07
CA GLN A 129 24.44 10.97 -9.59
C GLN A 129 24.46 10.95 -11.13
N GLN A 130 23.74 10.01 -11.76
CA GLN A 130 23.63 9.93 -13.22
C GLN A 130 23.00 11.19 -13.79
N MET A 131 21.91 11.67 -13.19
CA MET A 131 21.25 12.91 -13.57
C MET A 131 22.20 14.11 -13.48
N ARG A 132 22.98 14.22 -12.39
CA ARG A 132 23.97 15.29 -12.22
C ARG A 132 25.07 15.24 -13.28
N ILE A 133 25.72 14.09 -13.46
CA ILE A 133 26.83 13.92 -14.42
C ILE A 133 26.37 14.25 -15.83
N ASN A 134 25.24 13.70 -16.24
CA ASN A 134 24.76 13.90 -17.59
C ASN A 134 24.27 15.34 -17.81
N THR A 135 23.66 15.98 -16.81
CA THR A 135 23.32 17.42 -16.88
C THR A 135 24.58 18.27 -17.01
N GLN A 136 25.63 17.96 -16.25
CA GLN A 136 26.92 18.65 -16.37
C GLN A 136 27.56 18.48 -17.75
N ASN A 137 27.48 17.27 -18.32
CA ASN A 137 28.00 17.01 -19.67
C ASN A 137 27.26 17.84 -20.72
N ILE A 138 25.94 17.94 -20.63
CA ILE A 138 25.13 18.78 -21.52
C ILE A 138 25.48 20.26 -21.33
N LEU A 139 25.59 20.73 -20.08
CA LEU A 139 26.00 22.11 -19.79
C LEU A 139 27.37 22.44 -20.39
N ASN A 140 28.35 21.55 -20.23
CA ASN A 140 29.68 21.73 -20.81
C ASN A 140 29.64 21.75 -22.34
N GLN A 141 28.82 20.92 -22.99
CA GLN A 141 28.64 20.94 -24.45
C GLN A 141 28.03 22.26 -24.95
N VAL A 142 27.05 22.80 -24.22
CA VAL A 142 26.40 24.08 -24.54
C VAL A 142 27.36 25.26 -24.30
N LEU A 143 28.14 25.24 -23.21
CA LEU A 143 29.10 26.31 -22.90
C LEU A 143 30.28 26.38 -23.88
N LEU A 144 30.57 25.30 -24.59
CA LEU A 144 31.63 25.22 -25.60
C LEU A 144 31.19 25.64 -27.01
N SER A 145 29.91 25.97 -27.24
CA SER A 145 29.45 26.47 -28.54
C SER A 145 29.63 27.99 -28.65
N ASP A 146 30.26 28.47 -29.73
CA ASP A 146 30.55 29.90 -29.96
C ASP A 146 29.31 30.81 -29.90
N ASP A 147 28.13 30.28 -30.22
CA ASP A 147 26.84 30.99 -30.16
C ASP A 147 26.41 31.41 -28.73
N VAL A 148 26.93 30.75 -27.70
CA VAL A 148 26.50 30.94 -26.29
C VAL A 148 27.29 32.06 -25.59
N GLN A 149 28.47 32.40 -26.09
CA GLN A 149 29.26 33.56 -25.61
C GLN A 149 28.58 34.90 -25.92
N GLN A 150 27.62 34.93 -26.87
CA GLN A 150 26.87 36.13 -27.24
C GLN A 150 25.51 36.26 -26.53
N LEU A 151 25.13 35.29 -25.71
CA LEU A 151 23.83 35.29 -25.03
C LEU A 151 23.83 36.17 -23.78
N ASN A 152 22.74 36.93 -23.59
CA ASN A 152 22.50 37.70 -22.39
C ASN A 152 22.08 36.77 -21.23
N TRP A 153 23.06 36.33 -20.44
CA TRP A 153 22.86 35.43 -19.31
C TRP A 153 21.90 35.96 -18.25
N GLN A 154 21.81 37.29 -18.06
CA GLN A 154 20.90 37.87 -17.08
C GLN A 154 19.44 37.63 -17.47
N GLU A 155 19.07 37.87 -18.73
CA GLU A 155 17.71 37.67 -19.22
C GLU A 155 17.30 36.18 -19.19
N ILE A 156 18.24 35.28 -19.50
CA ILE A 156 18.01 33.84 -19.44
C ILE A 156 17.82 33.37 -17.99
N LEU A 157 18.65 33.85 -17.06
CA LEU A 157 18.53 33.55 -15.63
C LEU A 157 17.22 34.07 -15.04
N GLU A 158 16.80 35.27 -15.43
CA GLU A 158 15.55 35.87 -14.99
C GLU A 158 14.35 35.04 -15.47
N ARG A 159 14.28 34.71 -16.77
CA ARG A 159 13.24 33.83 -17.31
C ARG A 159 13.24 32.43 -16.70
N PHE A 160 14.42 31.85 -16.46
CA PHE A 160 14.53 30.56 -15.78
C PHE A 160 14.01 30.65 -14.36
N ASN A 161 14.41 31.67 -13.59
CA ASN A 161 13.97 31.86 -12.21
C ASN A 161 12.47 32.13 -12.13
N GLU A 162 11.91 32.95 -13.01
CA GLU A 162 10.46 33.14 -13.11
C GLU A 162 9.76 31.80 -13.34
N LYS A 163 10.17 31.05 -14.37
CA LYS A 163 9.56 29.76 -14.72
C LYS A 163 9.71 28.74 -13.59
N ASN A 164 10.90 28.65 -12.99
CA ASN A 164 11.19 27.73 -11.90
C ASN A 164 10.41 28.10 -10.64
N ASN A 165 10.25 29.38 -10.32
CA ASN A 165 9.41 29.84 -9.22
C ASN A 165 7.94 29.52 -9.48
N THR A 166 7.43 29.74 -10.70
CA THR A 166 6.05 29.36 -11.06
C THR A 166 5.83 27.86 -10.95
N THR A 167 6.72 27.04 -11.52
CA THR A 167 6.61 25.57 -11.42
C THR A 167 6.79 25.09 -9.99
N SER A 168 7.67 25.71 -9.21
CA SER A 168 7.81 25.41 -7.78
C SER A 168 6.55 25.78 -7.02
N GLU A 169 5.91 26.92 -7.29
CA GLU A 169 4.64 27.32 -6.72
C GLU A 169 3.52 26.34 -7.09
N GLU A 170 3.42 25.94 -8.36
CA GLU A 170 2.48 24.91 -8.84
C GLU A 170 2.70 23.58 -8.12
N LEU A 171 3.94 23.12 -7.99
CA LEU A 171 4.28 21.91 -7.26
C LEU A 171 4.01 22.05 -5.75
N PHE A 172 4.24 23.24 -5.17
CA PHE A 172 3.88 23.54 -3.78
C PHE A 172 2.36 23.48 -3.57
N GLN A 173 1.54 23.82 -4.58
CA GLN A 173 0.09 23.63 -4.50
C GLN A 173 -0.34 22.16 -4.54
N LEU A 174 0.52 21.27 -5.04
CA LEU A 174 0.26 19.84 -5.20
C LEU A 174 0.88 18.98 -4.08
N THR A 175 1.78 19.54 -3.25
CA THR A 175 2.54 18.77 -2.25
C THR A 175 1.96 18.90 -0.84
N ILE A 176 1.98 17.80 -0.07
CA ILE A 176 1.41 17.66 1.29
C ILE A 176 2.18 18.48 2.36
N THR A 177 3.38 18.97 2.04
CA THR A 177 4.29 19.67 2.97
C THR A 177 4.30 21.20 2.83
N ALA A 178 3.27 21.81 2.24
CA ALA A 178 3.17 23.27 2.16
C ALA A 178 2.92 23.88 3.56
N LYS A 179 3.57 25.01 3.88
CA LYS A 179 3.34 25.80 5.12
C LYS A 179 1.88 26.24 5.32
N ASN A 180 1.06 26.22 4.26
CA ASN A 180 -0.36 26.57 4.26
C ASN A 180 -1.30 25.35 4.17
N PHE A 181 -0.77 24.12 4.22
CA PHE A 181 -1.58 22.89 4.19
C PHE A 181 -2.61 22.88 5.33
N SER A 182 -2.20 23.33 6.51
CA SER A 182 -3.05 23.48 7.69
C SER A 182 -4.20 24.48 7.51
N GLU A 183 -3.97 25.60 6.81
CA GLU A 183 -5.02 26.59 6.50
C GLU A 183 -5.96 26.13 5.39
N ARG A 184 -5.43 25.45 4.37
CA ARG A 184 -6.21 24.88 3.26
C ARG A 184 -7.12 23.77 3.76
N ILE A 185 -6.65 22.88 4.64
CA ILE A 185 -7.49 21.85 5.30
C ILE A 185 -8.58 22.49 6.16
N ARG A 186 -8.28 23.61 6.86
CA ARG A 186 -9.26 24.32 7.71
C ARG A 186 -10.42 24.93 6.94
N ASN A 187 -10.17 25.37 5.70
CA ASN A 187 -11.14 26.07 4.86
C ASN A 187 -11.90 25.13 3.90
N LEU A 188 -11.54 23.85 3.85
CA LEU A 188 -12.27 22.85 3.06
C LEU A 188 -13.51 22.38 3.83
N SER A 189 -14.65 22.36 3.14
CA SER A 189 -15.87 21.76 3.69
C SER A 189 -15.69 20.26 3.91
N LYS A 190 -16.43 19.67 4.87
CA LYS A 190 -16.34 18.24 5.21
C LYS A 190 -16.48 17.32 3.98
N THR A 191 -17.26 17.73 2.98
CA THR A 191 -17.45 16.99 1.72
C THR A 191 -16.21 16.98 0.83
N GLN A 192 -15.46 18.09 0.76
CA GLN A 192 -14.22 18.21 -0.02
C GLN A 192 -13.04 17.48 0.64
N LEU A 193 -12.97 17.48 1.98
CA LEU A 193 -11.99 16.66 2.69
C LEU A 193 -12.23 15.17 2.47
N THR A 194 -13.51 14.76 2.41
CA THR A 194 -13.89 13.35 2.20
C THR A 194 -13.57 12.87 0.78
N SER A 195 -13.68 13.72 -0.25
CA SER A 195 -13.32 13.36 -1.63
C SER A 195 -11.81 13.27 -1.83
N ILE A 196 -11.03 14.16 -1.22
CA ILE A 196 -9.55 14.12 -1.26
C ILE A 196 -9.04 12.88 -0.52
N ILE A 197 -9.59 12.60 0.67
CA ILE A 197 -9.27 11.38 1.44
C ILE A 197 -9.68 10.14 0.64
N LYS A 198 -10.86 10.09 0.01
CA LYS A 198 -11.25 8.98 -0.88
C LYS A 198 -10.28 8.79 -2.04
N ASN A 199 -9.81 9.85 -2.67
CA ASN A 199 -8.85 9.75 -3.78
C ASN A 199 -7.47 9.27 -3.34
N PHE A 200 -7.02 9.62 -2.12
CA PHE A 200 -5.77 9.10 -1.54
C PHE A 200 -5.88 7.66 -1.03
N TYR A 201 -7.05 7.21 -0.57
CA TYR A 201 -7.32 5.84 -0.13
C TYR A 201 -7.91 4.93 -1.22
N ASN A 202 -8.01 5.42 -2.47
CA ASN A 202 -8.49 4.65 -3.62
C ASN A 202 -7.43 3.78 -4.30
N TYR A 203 -6.28 3.57 -3.64
CA TYR A 203 -5.54 2.33 -3.81
C TYR A 203 -6.13 1.30 -2.82
N ASP A 204 -7.15 0.58 -3.31
CA ASP A 204 -7.68 -0.68 -2.77
C ASP A 204 -8.46 -0.67 -1.42
N LYS A 205 -9.66 -0.08 -1.40
CA LYS A 205 -10.68 -0.38 -0.36
C LYS A 205 -12.09 -0.72 -0.85
N ASP A 206 -12.39 -0.57 -2.14
CA ASP A 206 -13.74 -0.72 -2.69
C ASP A 206 -13.99 -2.02 -3.48
N THR A 207 -13.17 -3.06 -3.31
CA THR A 207 -13.47 -4.36 -3.94
C THR A 207 -14.66 -5.09 -3.30
N TYR A 208 -15.26 -4.60 -2.19
CA TYR A 208 -16.16 -5.44 -1.37
C TYR A 208 -17.52 -4.88 -0.90
N LEU A 209 -18.04 -3.72 -1.30
CA LEU A 209 -19.40 -3.27 -0.90
C LEU A 209 -20.27 -2.85 -2.09
N GLN A 210 -21.43 -3.49 -2.26
CA GLN A 210 -22.43 -3.13 -3.27
C GLN A 210 -23.39 -2.09 -2.69
N THR A 211 -23.59 -0.96 -3.38
CA THR A 211 -24.52 0.11 -2.96
C THR A 211 -25.97 -0.21 -3.34
N ASP A 212 -26.94 0.42 -2.66
CA ASP A 212 -28.38 0.24 -2.95
C ASP A 212 -28.78 0.75 -4.34
N GLU A 213 -28.08 1.76 -4.85
CA GLU A 213 -28.25 2.22 -6.24
C GLU A 213 -27.85 1.13 -7.24
N VAL A 214 -26.69 0.50 -7.05
CA VAL A 214 -26.24 -0.62 -7.88
C VAL A 214 -27.18 -1.81 -7.75
N ARG A 215 -27.70 -2.07 -6.54
CA ARG A 215 -28.68 -3.13 -6.28
C ARG A 215 -29.97 -2.91 -7.05
N ASN A 216 -30.49 -1.69 -7.04
CA ASN A 216 -31.71 -1.32 -7.75
C ASN A 216 -31.50 -1.34 -9.27
N LEU A 217 -30.32 -0.95 -9.74
CA LEU A 217 -29.94 -0.99 -11.15
C LEU A 217 -29.84 -2.42 -11.67
N LEU A 218 -29.30 -3.35 -10.87
CA LEU A 218 -29.28 -4.78 -11.22
C LEU A 218 -30.69 -5.39 -11.23
N LYS A 219 -31.54 -5.05 -10.25
CA LYS A 219 -32.95 -5.48 -10.23
C LYS A 219 -33.78 -4.91 -11.38
N HIS A 220 -33.44 -3.71 -11.84
CA HIS A 220 -34.11 -3.08 -12.98
C HIS A 220 -33.67 -3.67 -14.33
N ASN A 221 -32.38 -4.01 -14.46
CA ASN A 221 -31.79 -4.41 -15.74
C ASN A 221 -31.78 -5.92 -16.00
N PHE A 222 -32.01 -6.76 -14.99
CA PHE A 222 -31.99 -8.22 -15.14
C PHE A 222 -33.23 -8.87 -14.51
N PRO A 223 -33.83 -9.88 -15.16
CA PRO A 223 -34.98 -10.60 -14.61
C PRO A 223 -34.57 -11.38 -13.36
N GLU A 224 -35.49 -11.52 -12.39
CA GLU A 224 -35.20 -12.06 -11.04
C GLU A 224 -34.54 -13.45 -11.05
N GLN A 225 -34.84 -14.27 -12.05
CA GLN A 225 -34.24 -15.58 -12.27
C GLN A 225 -32.72 -15.57 -12.51
N ASN A 226 -32.16 -14.42 -12.87
CA ASN A 226 -30.72 -14.24 -13.13
C ASN A 226 -29.98 -13.52 -11.99
N LEU A 227 -30.69 -13.19 -10.89
CA LEU A 227 -30.15 -12.45 -9.75
C LEU A 227 -30.00 -13.37 -8.53
N PHE A 228 -28.80 -13.38 -7.93
CA PHE A 228 -28.50 -14.20 -6.75
C PHE A 228 -27.99 -13.35 -5.59
N ILE A 229 -28.41 -13.65 -4.36
CA ILE A 229 -27.96 -12.96 -3.15
C ILE A 229 -26.89 -13.82 -2.46
N VAL A 230 -25.69 -13.26 -2.26
CA VAL A 230 -24.63 -13.85 -1.45
C VAL A 230 -24.69 -13.23 -0.05
N ILE A 231 -24.95 -14.05 0.97
CA ILE A 231 -24.99 -13.66 2.38
C ILE A 231 -23.79 -14.29 3.09
N GLN A 232 -22.90 -13.48 3.68
CA GLN A 232 -21.90 -13.98 4.64
C GLN A 232 -22.43 -13.80 6.06
N ASN A 233 -22.81 -14.90 6.71
CA ASN A 233 -23.25 -14.90 8.10
C ASN A 233 -22.06 -15.07 9.05
N TYR A 234 -21.91 -14.14 10.01
CA TYR A 234 -21.05 -14.34 11.18
C TYR A 234 -21.93 -14.74 12.36
N THR A 235 -21.90 -16.01 12.75
CA THR A 235 -22.62 -16.51 13.93
C THR A 235 -21.71 -16.45 15.15
N GLY A 236 -21.80 -15.36 15.92
CA GLY A 236 -21.38 -15.34 17.32
C GLY A 236 -22.55 -15.83 18.19
N SER A 237 -22.33 -16.88 18.98
CA SER A 237 -23.32 -17.46 19.87
C SER A 237 -23.44 -16.66 21.18
N SER A 238 -24.46 -15.82 21.30
CA SER A 238 -25.16 -15.55 22.57
C SER A 238 -26.36 -14.63 22.32
N SER A 239 -27.51 -15.05 22.84
CA SER A 239 -28.81 -14.41 22.70
C SER A 239 -28.85 -12.99 23.27
N ILE A 240 -29.59 -12.13 22.56
CA ILE A 240 -30.17 -10.82 22.97
C ILE A 240 -29.41 -9.58 22.46
N ASN A 241 -29.85 -9.15 21.28
CA ASN A 241 -29.92 -7.79 20.74
C ASN A 241 -28.68 -6.89 20.87
N GLN A 242 -27.74 -7.05 19.92
CA GLN A 242 -27.10 -5.91 19.24
C GLN A 242 -26.94 -6.23 17.74
N SER A 243 -27.26 -5.25 16.90
CA SER A 243 -27.43 -5.37 15.44
C SER A 243 -26.22 -6.01 14.73
N ILE A 244 -26.38 -7.24 14.23
CA ILE A 244 -25.46 -7.86 13.28
C ILE A 244 -25.81 -7.28 11.91
N LYS A 245 -24.92 -6.46 11.33
CA LYS A 245 -25.04 -6.04 9.92
C LYS A 245 -24.67 -7.23 9.03
N SER A 246 -25.67 -8.02 8.63
CA SER A 246 -25.56 -8.95 7.50
C SER A 246 -25.14 -8.16 6.25
N ARG A 247 -24.11 -8.63 5.55
CA ARG A 247 -23.65 -8.02 4.29
C ARG A 247 -24.18 -8.87 3.14
N GLU A 248 -25.19 -8.35 2.45
CA GLU A 248 -25.85 -9.00 1.32
C GLU A 248 -25.41 -8.36 -0.01
N LYS A 249 -24.99 -9.18 -0.98
CA LYS A 249 -24.68 -8.73 -2.36
C LYS A 249 -25.52 -9.46 -3.39
N ILE A 250 -26.07 -8.71 -4.35
CA ILE A 250 -26.75 -9.22 -5.54
C ILE A 250 -25.74 -9.37 -6.68
N ILE A 251 -25.62 -10.55 -7.26
CA ILE A 251 -24.77 -10.80 -8.44
C ILE A 251 -25.62 -11.30 -9.60
N VAL A 252 -25.20 -10.97 -10.83
CA VAL A 252 -25.82 -11.43 -12.07
C VAL A 252 -25.01 -12.60 -12.60
N ARG A 253 -25.68 -13.67 -13.01
CA ARG A 253 -25.04 -14.79 -13.72
C ARG A 253 -24.89 -14.39 -15.20
N ASN A 254 -23.66 -14.46 -15.74
CA ASN A 254 -23.45 -14.45 -17.19
C ASN A 254 -24.01 -15.73 -17.82
#